data_AF-A0A9D1Z694-F1
#
_entry.id   AF-A0A9D1Z694-F1
#
_cell.length_a   1.000
_cell.length_b   1.000
_cell.length_c   1.000
_cell.angle_alpha   90.00
_cell.angle_beta   90.00
_cell.angle_gamma   90.00
#
_symmetry.space_group_name_H-M   'P 1'
#
loop_
_entity.id
_entity.type
_entity.pdbx_description
1 polymer ?
#
loop_
_entity_poly.entity_id
_entity_poly.type
_entity_poly.pdbx_seq_one_letter_code
_entity_poly.pdbx_strand_id
1 'polypeptide(L)'
;MSDKVYLGGNMAQLDRSPALPPVSRVVLKLDEENGYRSGDGTGRTMEISCPYGTQAMADRILAVLRGCTYTPLQARDALLDPAAELGDGLTAGGIYTVLGQMDLDWDALMAGDVGAPGQTEQESEYQYRSPVIAAIHGQISETRSILAKTAEEIRLEVKNEIEGLSASISVKLDSITSTVQGQGQAISVVEQRVDSITSTVQGQGQAISVVEQKVDSIRLSVSNGADSSTITMTVGDVAVSSQQITFTGVVTFSDLAGSGTTVINGNNVTTGTISANRLDLTGAVTFSDLSSAVRNDINDAYSIASDTQDTVSRWTYGGTTYIDGARIMTGTVSASVLEGGSVNLLNYGGSAVGVLTMTGASSSSYAIDLTSFGALRLTGEAGDVFLKSGNGTYFHVMGDVVIGYANLRSNQSGNYSCGTSIYRWSDVYSDTSVATTSDRKMKTAVTYDMAPYETLFDRLRPTPFRYNNGTSGRTHLGMISQDVEQAMAETGLTGQDFAGFVRGEDEDGGDICLLRYSEFIPLCIDQIQKLKARVAELEGRS
;
A
#
# COMPACT_ATOMS: atom_id res chain seq x y z
N MET A 1 15.19 96.79 75.41
CA MET A 1 16.54 96.89 75.99
C MET A 1 16.45 96.13 77.29
N SER A 2 17.24 95.08 77.46
CA SER A 2 17.39 94.45 78.77
C SER A 2 18.07 95.43 79.72
N ASP A 3 17.60 95.49 80.96
CA ASP A 3 18.26 96.28 81.99
C ASP A 3 19.55 95.56 82.43
N LYS A 4 20.47 96.30 83.04
CA LYS A 4 21.81 95.78 83.38
C LYS A 4 21.98 95.75 84.90
N VAL A 5 22.25 94.56 85.42
CA VAL A 5 22.48 94.29 86.83
C VAL A 5 23.98 94.10 87.07
N TYR A 6 24.54 94.89 87.99
CA TYR A 6 25.96 94.88 88.33
C TYR A 6 26.17 94.37 89.76
N LEU A 7 26.68 93.15 89.91
CA LEU A 7 26.92 92.51 91.20
C LEU A 7 28.30 92.81 91.79
N GLY A 8 29.28 93.20 90.97
CA GLY A 8 30.63 93.52 91.44
C GLY A 8 31.28 92.38 92.24
N GLY A 9 31.45 92.57 93.56
CA GLY A 9 31.94 91.59 94.54
C GLY A 9 30.92 91.21 95.63
N ASN A 10 29.65 91.58 95.47
CA ASN A 10 28.56 91.30 96.42
C ASN A 10 27.96 89.91 96.18
N MET A 11 28.79 88.87 96.27
CA MET A 11 28.43 87.46 96.13
C MET A 11 29.38 86.61 96.98
N ALA A 12 28.89 85.53 97.60
CA ALA A 12 29.73 84.69 98.45
C ALA A 12 30.69 83.81 97.64
N GLN A 13 30.25 83.32 96.48
CA GLN A 13 31.05 82.47 95.59
C GLN A 13 30.77 82.81 94.13
N LEU A 14 31.80 82.70 93.28
CA LEU A 14 31.70 82.91 91.84
C LEU A 14 32.42 81.79 91.08
N ASP A 15 31.64 80.93 90.44
CA ASP A 15 32.15 79.88 89.57
C ASP A 15 32.20 80.41 88.12
N ARG A 16 33.38 80.31 87.49
CA ARG A 16 33.62 80.77 86.11
C ARG A 16 34.06 79.62 85.24
N SER A 17 33.48 79.51 84.05
CA SER A 17 33.91 78.57 83.02
C SER A 17 34.58 79.30 81.85
N PRO A 18 35.43 78.62 81.05
CA PRO A 18 36.03 79.22 79.86
C PRO A 18 34.96 79.72 78.89
N ALA A 19 35.27 80.81 78.16
CA ALA A 19 34.39 81.30 77.11
C ALA A 19 34.12 80.21 76.07
N LEU A 20 32.85 80.01 75.70
CA LEU A 20 32.50 79.05 74.67
C LEU A 20 33.00 79.53 73.30
N PRO A 21 33.43 78.64 72.40
CA PRO A 21 33.89 79.03 71.06
C PRO A 21 32.85 79.89 70.34
N PRO A 22 33.24 80.91 69.56
CA PRO A 22 32.29 81.74 68.83
C PRO A 22 31.50 80.90 67.82
N VAL A 23 30.28 81.34 67.50
CA VAL A 23 29.48 80.73 66.43
C VAL A 23 30.14 81.08 65.11
N SER A 24 30.73 80.09 64.44
CA SER A 24 31.44 80.31 63.18
C SER A 24 30.64 79.81 61.96
N ARG A 25 29.54 79.08 62.20
CA ARG A 25 28.63 78.55 61.18
C ARG A 25 27.17 78.60 61.59
N VAL A 26 26.29 78.97 60.65
CA VAL A 26 24.83 78.92 60.79
C VAL A 26 24.26 78.06 59.66
N VAL A 27 23.34 77.16 60.02
CA VAL A 27 22.59 76.32 59.08
C VAL A 27 21.10 76.59 59.24
N LEU A 28 20.48 77.15 58.20
CA LEU A 28 19.03 77.29 58.12
C LEU A 28 18.46 76.09 57.35
N LYS A 29 17.78 75.17 58.04
CA LYS A 29 17.18 73.98 57.43
C LYS A 29 15.83 74.33 56.79
N LEU A 30 15.64 73.94 55.53
CA LEU A 30 14.38 74.04 54.79
C LEU A 30 13.54 72.76 54.97
N ASP A 31 14.20 71.60 54.88
CA ASP A 31 13.65 70.26 55.07
C ASP A 31 14.73 69.29 55.64
N GLU A 32 14.49 67.97 55.61
CA GLU A 32 15.41 66.96 56.17
C GLU A 32 16.74 66.82 55.39
N GLU A 33 16.80 67.20 54.11
CA GLU A 33 18.01 67.07 53.27
C GLU A 33 18.60 68.43 52.82
N ASN A 34 17.79 69.50 52.76
CA ASN A 34 18.16 70.78 52.16
C ASN A 34 18.24 71.92 53.21
N GLY A 35 19.29 72.74 53.11
CA GLY A 35 19.45 73.92 53.97
C GLY A 35 20.56 74.88 53.52
N TYR A 36 20.41 76.16 53.88
CA TYR A 36 21.39 77.21 53.59
C TYR A 36 22.48 77.25 54.66
N ARG A 37 23.73 77.27 54.22
CA ARG A 37 24.91 77.22 55.11
C ARG A 37 25.70 78.51 54.95
N SER A 38 26.02 79.14 56.07
CA SER A 38 26.92 80.29 56.12
C SER A 38 28.05 80.02 57.11
N GLY A 39 29.30 80.28 56.72
CA GLY A 39 30.47 80.17 57.57
C GLY A 39 31.37 78.95 57.34
N ASP A 40 32.42 78.82 58.17
CA ASP A 40 33.54 77.90 57.98
C ASP A 40 33.51 76.67 58.91
N GLY A 41 32.69 76.71 59.98
CA GLY A 41 32.55 75.61 60.94
C GLY A 41 33.77 75.38 61.84
N THR A 42 34.70 76.32 61.93
CA THR A 42 35.87 76.28 62.84
C THR A 42 35.53 76.47 64.33
N GLY A 43 34.31 76.93 64.64
CA GLY A 43 33.76 77.08 65.98
C GLY A 43 32.40 76.38 66.15
N ARG A 44 31.49 76.97 66.93
CA ARG A 44 30.15 76.38 67.13
C ARG A 44 29.27 76.56 65.91
N THR A 45 28.41 75.56 65.66
CA THR A 45 27.39 75.59 64.61
C THR A 45 26.02 75.80 65.22
N MET A 46 25.25 76.76 64.69
CA MET A 46 23.86 76.96 65.08
C MET A 46 22.94 76.44 63.98
N GLU A 47 22.05 75.51 64.34
CA GLU A 47 21.05 74.94 63.42
C GLU A 47 19.65 75.45 63.79
N ILE A 48 18.96 76.03 62.80
CA ILE A 48 17.61 76.58 62.99
C ILE A 48 16.73 76.07 61.85
N SER A 49 15.58 75.50 62.19
CA SER A 49 14.56 75.13 61.20
C SER A 49 13.77 76.37 60.79
N CYS A 50 13.95 76.82 59.55
CA CYS A 50 13.23 77.95 58.97
C CYS A 50 12.87 77.62 57.51
N PRO A 51 11.65 77.09 57.26
CA PRO A 51 11.20 76.70 55.92
C PRO A 51 11.19 77.84 54.89
N TYR A 52 11.26 79.10 55.35
CA TYR A 52 11.28 80.31 54.52
C TYR A 52 12.63 81.05 54.60
N GLY A 53 13.68 80.40 55.12
CA GLY A 53 15.00 80.99 55.24
C GLY A 53 15.62 81.29 53.86
N THR A 54 16.50 82.28 53.80
CA THR A 54 17.28 82.61 52.59
C THR A 54 18.78 82.66 52.94
N GLN A 55 19.65 82.51 51.93
CA GLN A 55 21.10 82.61 52.13
C GLN A 55 21.50 83.95 52.78
N ALA A 56 20.88 85.07 52.37
CA ALA A 56 21.12 86.39 52.95
C ALA A 56 20.74 86.46 54.44
N MET A 57 19.71 85.72 54.87
CA MET A 57 19.36 85.60 56.28
C MET A 57 20.40 84.77 57.04
N ALA A 58 20.87 83.65 56.49
CA ALA A 58 21.94 82.85 57.11
C ALA A 58 23.23 83.67 57.29
N ASP A 59 23.63 84.44 56.28
CA ASP A 59 24.80 85.32 56.32
C ASP A 59 24.63 86.44 57.34
N ARG A 60 23.44 87.07 57.41
CA ARG A 60 23.16 88.16 58.36
C ARG A 60 23.12 87.67 59.81
N ILE A 61 22.53 86.50 60.05
CA ILE A 61 22.51 85.87 61.38
C ILE A 61 23.94 85.55 61.82
N LEU A 62 24.76 84.98 60.93
CA LEU A 62 26.15 84.70 61.24
C LEU A 62 26.96 85.99 61.49
N ALA A 63 26.72 87.05 60.73
CA ALA A 63 27.40 88.33 60.91
C ALA A 63 27.15 88.95 62.29
N VAL A 64 25.92 88.81 62.82
CA VAL A 64 25.59 89.26 64.18
C VAL A 64 26.24 88.35 65.23
N LEU A 65 26.17 87.03 65.06
CA LEU A 65 26.60 86.08 66.08
C LEU A 65 28.12 85.89 66.18
N ARG A 66 28.88 86.11 65.10
CA ARG A 66 30.35 85.99 65.10
C ARG A 66 31.04 86.94 66.07
N GLY A 67 30.42 88.10 66.36
CA GLY A 67 30.92 89.07 67.33
C GLY A 67 30.56 88.76 68.78
N CYS A 68 29.69 87.78 69.03
CA CYS A 68 29.20 87.45 70.37
C CYS A 68 29.99 86.30 70.97
N THR A 69 30.70 86.56 72.07
CA THR A 69 31.35 85.53 72.87
C THR A 69 30.55 85.34 74.15
N TYR A 70 30.11 84.10 74.41
CA TYR A 70 29.36 83.75 75.62
C TYR A 70 30.31 83.15 76.65
N THR A 71 30.39 83.77 77.83
CA THR A 71 31.20 83.29 78.95
C THR A 71 30.26 82.87 80.08
N PRO A 72 30.14 81.57 80.39
CA PRO A 72 29.27 81.12 81.48
C PRO A 72 29.81 81.54 82.84
N LEU A 73 28.91 81.96 83.72
CA LEU A 73 29.21 82.26 85.12
C LEU A 73 28.05 81.86 86.02
N GLN A 74 28.36 81.45 87.25
CA GLN A 74 27.39 81.24 88.31
C GLN A 74 27.86 81.99 89.56
N ALA A 75 27.11 83.00 89.99
CA ALA A 75 27.31 83.67 91.26
C ALA A 75 26.34 83.06 92.28
N ARG A 76 26.86 82.63 93.44
CA ARG A 76 26.05 82.09 94.52
C ARG A 76 25.92 83.08 95.67
N ASP A 77 24.76 83.06 96.31
CA ASP A 77 24.42 83.94 97.45
C ASP A 77 24.69 85.43 97.08
N ALA A 78 24.17 85.82 95.93
CA ALA A 78 24.35 87.16 95.37
C ALA A 78 23.21 88.08 95.80
N LEU A 79 23.56 89.28 96.25
CA LEU A 79 22.59 90.34 96.56
C LEU A 79 22.12 90.98 95.26
N LEU A 80 21.02 90.48 94.71
CA LEU A 80 20.41 90.94 93.48
C LEU A 80 19.35 92.01 93.76
N ASP A 81 19.18 92.97 92.84
CA ASP A 81 18.03 93.88 92.88
C ASP A 81 16.75 93.06 92.60
N PRO A 82 15.71 93.12 93.44
CA PRO A 82 14.44 92.39 93.21
C PRO A 82 13.75 92.72 91.88
N ALA A 83 14.13 93.81 91.22
CA ALA A 83 13.62 94.19 89.89
C ALA A 83 14.32 93.46 88.72
N ALA A 84 15.34 92.65 88.95
CA ALA A 84 16.07 91.94 87.90
C ALA A 84 15.27 90.77 87.31
N GLU A 85 15.22 90.66 85.97
CA GLU A 85 14.48 89.62 85.26
C GLU A 85 15.40 88.68 84.45
N LEU A 86 14.95 87.43 84.25
CA LEU A 86 15.62 86.49 83.35
C LEU A 86 15.71 87.09 81.94
N GLY A 87 16.94 87.24 81.42
CA GLY A 87 17.23 87.93 80.16
C GLY A 87 17.97 89.26 80.30
N ASP A 88 18.10 89.78 81.53
CA ASP A 88 18.87 91.01 81.80
C ASP A 88 20.39 90.82 81.68
N GLY A 89 21.13 91.92 81.48
CA GLY A 89 22.59 91.87 81.40
C GLY A 89 23.20 91.73 82.80
N LEU A 90 23.91 90.63 83.07
CA LEU A 90 24.55 90.36 84.35
C LEU A 90 26.06 90.63 84.29
N THR A 91 26.56 91.52 85.14
CA THR A 91 28.01 91.72 85.33
C THR A 91 28.45 91.30 86.72
N ALA A 92 29.23 90.22 86.79
CA ALA A 92 29.75 89.67 88.04
C ALA A 92 31.26 89.41 87.92
N GLY A 93 32.05 89.92 88.87
CA GLY A 93 33.50 89.67 88.90
C GLY A 93 34.30 90.12 87.66
N GLY A 94 33.81 91.15 86.94
CA GLY A 94 34.47 91.68 85.73
C GLY A 94 34.11 90.97 84.41
N ILE A 95 33.16 90.03 84.43
CA ILE A 95 32.64 89.35 83.24
C ILE A 95 31.19 89.79 82.99
N TYR A 96 30.85 90.09 81.74
CA TYR A 96 29.49 90.41 81.30
C TYR A 96 28.85 89.18 80.64
N THR A 97 27.67 88.79 81.08
CA THR A 97 26.83 87.74 80.48
C THR A 97 25.35 88.13 80.60
N VAL A 98 24.44 87.23 80.21
CA VAL A 98 22.99 87.39 80.44
C VAL A 98 22.59 86.72 81.75
N LEU A 99 21.56 87.19 82.46
CA LEU A 99 20.94 86.48 83.57
C LEU A 99 20.07 85.37 82.99
N GLY A 100 20.62 84.16 82.88
CA GLY A 100 19.95 82.99 82.28
C GLY A 100 19.22 82.11 83.29
N GLN A 101 19.61 82.20 84.56
CA GLN A 101 19.01 81.51 85.69
C GLN A 101 19.04 82.41 86.92
N MET A 102 17.97 82.37 87.71
CA MET A 102 17.81 83.10 88.96
C MET A 102 17.00 82.24 89.92
N ASP A 103 17.63 81.82 91.01
CA ASP A 103 16.99 81.16 92.15
C ASP A 103 17.11 82.10 93.37
N LEU A 104 16.01 82.70 93.79
CA LEU A 104 15.97 83.65 94.91
C LEU A 104 15.49 82.94 96.18
N ASP A 105 16.23 83.08 97.28
CA ASP A 105 15.76 82.72 98.61
C ASP A 105 15.04 83.92 99.24
N TRP A 106 13.77 83.73 99.60
CA TRP A 106 12.92 84.79 100.13
C TRP A 106 13.15 85.01 101.64
N ASP A 107 14.37 85.39 102.00
CA ASP A 107 14.76 85.79 103.36
C ASP A 107 14.92 87.33 103.49
N ALA A 108 15.33 87.82 104.67
CA ALA A 108 15.45 89.26 104.91
C ALA A 108 16.52 89.96 104.04
N LEU A 109 17.45 89.21 103.44
CA LEU A 109 18.50 89.71 102.57
C LEU A 109 18.18 89.46 101.08
N MET A 110 17.20 88.61 100.76
CA MET A 110 16.80 88.22 99.41
C MET A 110 17.99 87.81 98.53
N ALA A 111 18.94 87.09 99.11
CA ALA A 111 20.09 86.60 98.37
C ALA A 111 19.68 85.41 97.48
N GLY A 112 20.34 85.27 96.33
CA GLY A 112 20.00 84.22 95.38
C GLY A 112 21.18 83.74 94.56
N ASP A 113 21.04 82.53 94.03
CA ASP A 113 21.97 81.95 93.07
C ASP A 113 21.59 82.43 91.67
N VAL A 114 22.49 83.20 91.05
CA VAL A 114 22.24 83.93 89.81
C VAL A 114 23.38 83.73 88.83
N GLY A 115 23.03 83.49 87.57
CA GLY A 115 24.05 83.22 86.58
C GLY A 115 23.47 82.92 85.23
N ALA A 116 24.34 82.49 84.33
CA ALA A 116 23.93 81.80 83.13
C ALA A 116 24.85 80.58 82.97
N PRO A 117 24.35 79.39 83.33
CA PRO A 117 25.17 78.19 83.36
C PRO A 117 25.65 77.80 81.95
N GLY A 118 26.79 77.10 81.91
CA GLY A 118 27.27 76.45 80.69
C GLY A 118 26.48 75.16 80.41
N GLN A 119 26.61 74.58 79.22
CA GLN A 119 25.89 73.36 78.86
C GLN A 119 26.14 72.24 79.89
N THR A 120 25.09 71.87 80.63
CA THR A 120 25.04 70.59 81.35
C THR A 120 24.81 69.50 80.31
N GLU A 121 25.70 68.49 80.29
CA GLU A 121 25.52 67.29 79.49
C GLU A 121 24.18 66.61 79.83
N GLN A 122 23.20 66.75 78.94
CA GLN A 122 22.08 65.84 78.85
C GLN A 122 21.62 65.76 77.38
N GLU A 123 22.42 65.06 76.58
CA GLU A 123 21.89 64.36 75.41
C GLU A 123 21.00 63.21 75.91
N SER A 124 19.68 63.33 75.70
CA SER A 124 18.77 62.23 75.34
C SER A 124 17.34 62.75 75.37
N GLU A 125 16.98 63.54 74.37
CA GLU A 125 15.57 63.72 74.06
C GLU A 125 15.12 62.45 73.31
N TYR A 126 14.60 61.49 74.05
CA TYR A 126 13.83 60.39 73.47
C TYR A 126 12.67 61.01 72.70
N GLN A 127 12.68 60.85 71.38
CA GLN A 127 11.61 61.32 70.52
C GLN A 127 10.31 60.59 70.89
N TYR A 128 9.46 61.26 71.68
CA TYR A 128 8.14 60.79 72.05
C TYR A 128 7.27 60.69 70.79
N ARG A 129 7.06 59.47 70.28
CA ARG A 129 6.07 59.22 69.23
C ARG A 129 4.68 59.18 69.88
N SER A 130 3.87 60.19 69.58
CA SER A 130 2.44 60.24 69.90
C SER A 130 1.70 58.97 69.44
N PRO A 131 0.65 58.50 70.15
CA PRO A 131 -0.22 57.41 69.70
C PRO A 131 -0.78 57.63 68.29
N VAL A 132 -0.88 58.88 67.83
CA VAL A 132 -1.27 59.25 66.47
C VAL A 132 -0.19 58.86 65.46
N ILE A 133 1.10 58.98 65.79
CA ILE A 133 2.22 58.57 64.92
C ILE A 133 2.35 57.04 64.87
N ALA A 134 2.08 56.34 65.98
CA ALA A 134 2.05 54.87 65.99
C ALA A 134 0.87 54.30 65.20
N ALA A 135 -0.32 54.92 65.27
CA ALA A 135 -1.47 54.58 64.44
C ALA A 135 -1.25 54.92 62.95
N ILE A 136 -0.60 56.06 62.66
CA ILE A 136 -0.18 56.42 61.30
C ILE A 136 0.85 55.41 60.77
N HIS A 137 1.83 54.97 61.56
CA HIS A 137 2.78 53.93 61.13
C HIS A 137 2.11 52.55 60.96
N GLY A 138 1.15 52.20 61.80
CA GLY A 138 0.33 50.99 61.65
C GLY A 138 -0.50 50.99 60.36
N GLN A 139 -1.14 52.13 60.04
CA GLN A 139 -1.88 52.32 58.78
C GLN A 139 -0.96 52.45 57.55
N ILE A 140 0.28 52.93 57.72
CA ILE A 140 1.30 52.96 56.65
C ILE A 140 1.81 51.55 56.30
N SER A 141 1.77 50.60 57.24
CA SER A 141 2.18 49.21 57.01
C SER A 141 1.10 48.34 56.33
N GLU A 142 -0.17 48.75 56.37
CA GLU A 142 -1.27 47.96 55.78
C GLU A 142 -1.40 48.18 54.27
N THR A 143 -1.65 49.38 53.74
CA THR A 143 -1.67 49.60 52.29
C THR A 143 -1.42 51.07 52.00
N ARG A 144 -0.41 51.37 51.16
CA ARG A 144 -0.08 52.76 50.78
C ARG A 144 -0.06 52.95 49.28
N SER A 145 -0.47 54.15 48.86
CA SER A 145 -0.30 54.64 47.49
C SER A 145 0.75 55.73 47.43
N ILE A 146 1.56 55.75 46.38
CA ILE A 146 2.65 56.68 46.12
C ILE A 146 2.53 57.15 44.67
N LEU A 147 2.62 58.45 44.45
CA LEU A 147 2.91 59.05 43.16
C LEU A 147 4.23 59.81 43.28
N ALA A 148 5.27 59.33 42.60
CA ALA A 148 6.59 59.95 42.55
C ALA A 148 6.86 60.49 41.14
N LYS A 149 7.36 61.72 41.06
CA LYS A 149 7.73 62.40 39.83
C LYS A 149 9.15 62.92 39.94
N THR A 150 10.06 62.36 39.15
CA THR A 150 11.45 62.83 39.02
C THR A 150 11.70 63.32 37.59
N ALA A 151 12.92 63.76 37.30
CA ALA A 151 13.31 64.10 35.92
C ALA A 151 13.42 62.85 35.02
N GLU A 152 13.55 61.65 35.59
CA GLU A 152 13.82 60.40 34.87
C GLU A 152 12.61 59.45 34.84
N GLU A 153 11.69 59.56 35.79
CA GLU A 153 10.59 58.61 35.98
C GLU A 153 9.33 59.28 36.55
N ILE A 154 8.18 58.91 36.00
CA ILE A 154 6.87 59.10 36.65
C ILE A 154 6.40 57.73 37.13
N ARG A 155 6.32 57.55 38.46
CA ARG A 155 5.94 56.28 39.09
C ARG A 155 4.67 56.40 39.92
N LEU A 156 3.70 55.56 39.63
CA LEU A 156 2.51 55.36 40.44
C LEU A 156 2.63 53.97 41.07
N GLU A 157 2.52 53.85 42.40
CA GLU A 157 2.62 52.57 43.09
C GLU A 157 1.56 52.48 44.19
N VAL A 158 0.93 51.33 44.33
CA VAL A 158 0.20 50.92 45.52
C VAL A 158 0.87 49.66 46.06
N LYS A 159 1.20 49.62 47.35
CA LYS A 159 1.81 48.44 47.96
C LYS A 159 1.32 48.18 49.38
N ASN A 160 1.26 46.90 49.72
CA ASN A 160 1.00 46.35 51.04
C ASN A 160 2.20 45.48 51.41
N GLU A 161 3.04 45.98 52.34
CA GLU A 161 4.28 45.30 52.73
C GLU A 161 4.01 44.06 53.60
N ILE A 162 2.86 44.00 54.29
CA ILE A 162 2.45 42.86 55.13
C ILE A 162 1.99 41.68 54.26
N GLU A 163 1.16 41.94 53.26
CA GLU A 163 0.62 40.91 52.37
C GLU A 163 1.53 40.61 51.17
N GLY A 164 2.62 41.36 51.00
CA GLY A 164 3.56 41.20 49.89
C GLY A 164 2.96 41.54 48.52
N LEU A 165 1.96 42.41 48.48
CA LEU A 165 1.24 42.81 47.27
C LEU A 165 1.74 44.17 46.79
N SER A 166 1.94 44.32 45.48
CA SER A 166 2.16 45.65 44.89
C SER A 166 1.58 45.76 43.50
N ALA A 167 1.23 46.98 43.09
CA ALA A 167 0.89 47.34 41.73
C ALA A 167 1.57 48.66 41.41
N SER A 168 2.31 48.74 40.32
CA SER A 168 3.00 49.96 39.92
C SER A 168 2.98 50.18 38.41
N ILE A 169 3.02 51.45 38.02
CA ILE A 169 3.22 51.91 36.65
C ILE A 169 4.39 52.88 36.68
N SER A 170 5.40 52.61 35.86
CA SER A 170 6.61 53.41 35.67
C SER A 170 6.64 53.91 34.23
N VAL A 171 6.74 55.22 34.04
CA VAL A 171 6.89 55.87 32.73
C VAL A 171 8.29 56.48 32.67
N LYS A 172 9.10 56.00 31.73
CA LYS A 172 10.43 56.48 31.40
C LYS A 172 10.48 56.95 29.95
N LEU A 173 11.61 57.51 29.53
CA LEU A 173 11.76 58.01 28.16
C LEU A 173 11.72 56.90 27.11
N ASP A 174 12.23 55.71 27.45
CA ASP A 174 12.42 54.57 26.56
C ASP A 174 11.41 53.43 26.78
N SER A 175 10.72 53.42 27.93
CA SER A 175 9.72 52.39 28.23
C SER A 175 8.59 52.86 29.13
N ILE A 176 7.47 52.14 29.03
CA ILE A 176 6.40 52.15 30.03
C ILE A 176 6.32 50.73 30.61
N THR A 177 6.45 50.61 31.93
CA THR A 177 6.43 49.32 32.64
C THR A 177 5.30 49.32 33.66
N SER A 178 4.38 48.37 33.53
CA SER A 178 3.35 48.08 34.53
C SER A 178 3.70 46.77 35.24
N THR A 179 3.81 46.79 36.56
CA THR A 179 4.16 45.62 37.37
C THR A 179 3.09 45.38 38.42
N VAL A 180 2.55 44.18 38.50
CA VAL A 180 1.65 43.73 39.57
C VAL A 180 2.27 42.50 40.24
N GLN A 181 2.55 42.60 41.53
CA GLN A 181 3.06 41.53 42.37
C GLN A 181 1.94 41.01 43.27
N GLY A 182 1.68 39.70 43.17
CA GLY A 182 0.79 38.95 44.05
C GLY A 182 1.54 38.19 45.14
N GLN A 183 0.79 37.48 45.98
CA GLN A 183 1.36 36.58 46.99
C GLN A 183 2.12 35.41 46.34
N GLY A 184 3.16 34.90 47.02
CA GLY A 184 3.88 33.70 46.59
C GLY A 184 4.77 33.87 45.36
N GLN A 185 5.40 35.05 45.18
CA GLN A 185 6.29 35.39 44.05
C GLN A 185 5.59 35.44 42.67
N ALA A 186 4.25 35.50 42.63
CA ALA A 186 3.53 35.72 41.40
C ALA A 186 3.71 37.15 40.92
N ILE A 187 4.15 37.35 39.68
CA ILE A 187 4.47 38.66 39.12
C ILE A 187 3.88 38.76 37.71
N SER A 188 3.16 39.84 37.43
CA SER A 188 2.73 40.22 36.08
C SER A 188 3.42 41.52 35.68
N VAL A 189 4.13 41.52 34.55
CA VAL A 189 4.82 42.69 34.00
C VAL A 189 4.37 42.91 32.57
N VAL A 190 3.98 44.14 32.25
CA VAL A 190 3.82 44.61 30.86
C VAL A 190 4.85 45.70 30.62
N GLU A 191 5.70 45.51 29.63
CA GLU A 191 6.70 46.47 29.21
C GLU A 191 6.49 46.86 27.75
N GLN A 192 6.27 48.15 27.51
CA GLN A 192 6.16 48.73 26.19
C GLN A 192 7.42 49.52 25.87
N ARG A 193 8.01 49.24 24.71
CA ARG A 193 9.07 50.02 24.06
C ARG A 193 8.59 50.48 22.68
N VAL A 194 9.45 51.18 21.95
CA VAL A 194 9.16 51.64 20.58
C VAL A 194 9.02 50.48 19.59
N ASP A 195 9.76 49.39 19.82
CA ASP A 195 9.90 48.25 18.92
C ASP A 195 9.20 46.98 19.42
N SER A 196 8.77 46.97 20.68
CA SER A 196 8.15 45.78 21.29
C SER A 196 7.13 46.09 22.38
N ILE A 197 6.19 45.17 22.56
CA ILE A 197 5.36 45.05 23.76
C ILE A 197 5.55 43.63 24.30
N THR A 198 5.99 43.54 25.55
CA THR A 198 6.22 42.26 26.24
C THR A 198 5.34 42.17 27.48
N SER A 199 4.48 41.17 27.54
CA SER A 199 3.65 40.84 28.71
C SER A 199 4.11 39.52 29.31
N THR A 200 4.66 39.54 30.51
CA THR A 200 5.14 38.37 31.25
C THR A 200 4.28 38.14 32.48
N VAL A 201 3.73 36.94 32.64
CA VAL A 201 3.05 36.49 33.86
C VAL A 201 3.80 35.30 34.42
N GLN A 202 4.39 35.47 35.59
CA GLN A 202 5.10 34.46 36.35
C GLN A 202 4.21 34.00 37.52
N GLY A 203 3.92 32.70 37.58
CA GLY A 203 3.19 32.07 38.67
C GLY A 203 4.11 31.46 39.74
N GLN A 204 3.53 30.65 40.65
CA GLN A 204 4.33 29.89 41.62
C GLN A 204 5.14 28.80 40.91
N GLY A 205 6.43 28.65 41.26
CA GLY A 205 7.35 27.69 40.64
C GLY A 205 8.04 28.23 39.38
N GLN A 206 8.15 27.41 38.34
CA GLN A 206 8.78 27.73 37.03
C GLN A 206 7.74 28.07 35.95
N ALA A 207 6.48 28.31 36.34
CA ALA A 207 5.39 28.61 35.41
C ALA A 207 5.48 30.06 34.90
N ILE A 208 5.65 30.25 33.59
CA ILE A 208 5.78 31.55 32.95
C ILE A 208 4.92 31.57 31.67
N SER A 209 4.14 32.63 31.50
CA SER A 209 3.46 32.99 30.25
C SER A 209 4.05 34.28 29.71
N VAL A 210 4.40 34.32 28.43
CA VAL A 210 4.98 35.48 27.76
C VAL A 210 4.22 35.74 26.46
N VAL A 211 3.82 36.99 26.26
CA VAL A 211 3.38 37.53 24.98
C VAL A 211 4.39 38.58 24.54
N GLU A 212 5.05 38.34 23.41
CA GLU A 212 6.01 39.29 22.82
C GLU A 212 5.49 39.70 21.44
N GLN A 213 5.22 40.99 21.28
CA GLN A 213 4.80 41.59 20.01
C GLN A 213 5.91 42.50 19.50
N LYS A 214 6.32 42.31 18.26
CA LYS A 214 7.26 43.15 17.50
C LYS A 214 6.64 43.55 16.18
N VAL A 215 7.34 44.38 15.42
CA VAL A 215 6.89 44.83 14.09
C VAL A 215 6.71 43.68 13.10
N ASP A 216 7.51 42.62 13.22
CA ASP A 216 7.58 41.49 12.27
C ASP A 216 7.06 40.18 12.83
N SER A 217 6.71 40.13 14.11
CA SER A 217 6.39 38.89 14.81
C SER A 217 5.51 39.07 16.04
N ILE A 218 4.71 38.04 16.33
CA ILE A 218 3.98 37.87 17.59
C ILE A 218 4.30 36.47 18.12
N ARG A 219 4.83 36.38 19.34
CA ARG A 219 5.14 35.13 20.03
C ARG A 219 4.31 35.01 21.30
N LEU A 220 3.55 33.92 21.39
CA LEU A 220 2.83 33.49 22.58
C LEU A 220 3.56 32.27 23.14
N SER A 221 3.97 32.28 24.41
CA SER A 221 4.73 31.21 25.02
C SER A 221 4.24 30.93 26.42
N VAL A 222 3.99 29.66 26.76
CA VAL A 222 3.75 29.21 28.13
C VAL A 222 4.73 28.08 28.45
N SER A 223 5.37 28.12 29.61
CA SER A 223 6.28 27.08 30.09
C SER A 223 6.09 26.79 31.57
N ASN A 224 6.34 25.56 32.01
CA ASN A 224 6.32 25.16 33.43
C ASN A 224 7.67 24.60 33.91
N GLY A 225 8.75 24.87 33.18
CA GLY A 225 10.10 24.36 33.41
C GLY A 225 10.44 23.11 32.59
N ALA A 226 9.56 22.10 32.56
CA ALA A 226 9.76 20.86 31.81
C ALA A 226 9.15 20.91 30.41
N ASP A 227 7.98 21.52 30.29
CA ASP A 227 7.19 21.61 29.07
C ASP A 227 7.06 23.06 28.61
N SER A 228 6.89 23.25 27.30
CA SER A 228 6.54 24.53 26.73
C SER A 228 5.57 24.38 25.56
N SER A 229 4.76 25.41 25.36
CA SER A 229 3.89 25.56 24.19
C SER A 229 4.10 26.95 23.63
N THR A 230 4.34 27.03 22.32
CA THR A 230 4.60 28.29 21.64
C THR A 230 3.77 28.41 20.36
N ILE A 231 3.25 29.61 20.12
CA ILE A 231 2.69 30.02 18.84
C ILE A 231 3.50 31.23 18.41
N THR A 232 4.16 31.15 17.27
CA THR A 232 4.92 32.25 16.67
C THR A 232 4.31 32.58 15.33
N MET A 233 3.80 33.80 15.19
CA MET A 233 3.36 34.36 13.93
C MET A 233 4.46 35.28 13.42
N THR A 234 4.88 35.10 12.19
CA THR A 234 5.79 36.00 11.48
C THR A 234 5.12 36.47 10.19
N VAL A 235 5.76 37.41 9.49
CA VAL A 235 5.28 37.81 8.17
C VAL A 235 5.31 36.62 7.21
N GLY A 236 4.12 36.08 6.89
CA GLY A 236 3.93 35.00 5.92
C GLY A 236 3.98 33.58 6.50
N ASP A 237 4.19 33.40 7.80
CA ASP A 237 4.27 32.07 8.43
C ASP A 237 3.67 32.06 9.85
N VAL A 238 3.18 30.89 10.27
CA VAL A 238 2.69 30.63 11.62
C VAL A 238 3.22 29.28 12.09
N ALA A 239 4.13 29.28 13.06
CA ALA A 239 4.67 28.09 13.68
C ALA A 239 3.99 27.82 15.03
N VAL A 240 3.44 26.62 15.20
CA VAL A 240 2.88 26.14 16.47
C VAL A 240 3.72 24.96 16.96
N SER A 241 4.28 25.06 18.16
CA SER A 241 5.09 24.00 18.77
C SER A 241 4.56 23.67 20.16
N SER A 242 4.05 22.45 20.31
CA SER A 242 3.55 21.86 21.55
C SER A 242 3.69 20.35 21.46
N GLN A 243 3.77 19.65 22.60
CA GLN A 243 3.71 18.18 22.62
C GLN A 243 2.40 17.65 22.02
N GLN A 244 1.30 18.39 22.21
CA GLN A 244 0.00 18.06 21.67
C GLN A 244 -0.70 19.32 21.14
N ILE A 245 -1.22 19.21 19.92
CA ILE A 245 -2.06 20.22 19.27
C ILE A 245 -3.38 19.54 18.93
N THR A 246 -4.48 20.03 19.51
CA THR A 246 -5.82 19.44 19.34
C THR A 246 -6.73 20.42 18.60
N PHE A 247 -7.28 19.99 17.47
CA PHE A 247 -8.36 20.68 16.77
C PHE A 247 -9.67 19.88 16.94
N THR A 248 -10.80 20.56 17.10
CA THR A 248 -12.12 19.93 17.21
C THR A 248 -13.06 20.48 16.12
N GLY A 249 -13.93 19.62 15.60
CA GLY A 249 -14.79 19.95 14.45
C GLY A 249 -14.10 19.75 13.10
N VAL A 250 -14.69 20.29 12.05
CA VAL A 250 -14.13 20.22 10.68
C VAL A 250 -13.02 21.24 10.55
N VAL A 251 -11.82 20.78 10.21
CA VAL A 251 -10.65 21.62 9.90
C VAL A 251 -10.44 21.63 8.39
N THR A 252 -10.42 22.81 7.78
CA THR A 252 -10.17 22.98 6.33
C THR A 252 -8.86 23.71 6.12
N PHE A 253 -7.94 23.14 5.34
CA PHE A 253 -6.75 23.83 4.85
C PHE A 253 -6.92 24.09 3.35
N SER A 254 -7.03 25.35 2.93
CA SER A 254 -7.33 25.73 1.54
C SER A 254 -6.28 25.25 0.54
N ASP A 255 -5.02 25.23 0.95
CA ASP A 255 -3.91 24.79 0.11
C ASP A 255 -3.93 23.29 -0.18
N LEU A 256 -4.71 22.47 0.55
CA LEU A 256 -4.92 21.04 0.22
C LEU A 256 -5.57 20.82 -1.15
N ALA A 257 -6.14 21.85 -1.78
CA ALA A 257 -6.69 21.75 -3.13
C ALA A 257 -5.62 21.59 -4.22
N GLY A 258 -4.39 22.07 -3.96
CA GLY A 258 -3.25 21.87 -4.86
C GLY A 258 -2.51 20.56 -4.55
N SER A 259 -2.14 19.79 -5.58
CA SER A 259 -1.33 18.59 -5.37
C SER A 259 0.07 18.95 -4.86
N GLY A 260 0.54 18.28 -3.80
CA GLY A 260 1.91 18.43 -3.27
C GLY A 260 2.16 19.61 -2.32
N THR A 261 1.12 20.39 -1.99
CA THR A 261 1.22 21.57 -1.10
C THR A 261 1.27 21.23 0.39
N THR A 262 0.90 20.01 0.77
CA THR A 262 0.85 19.55 2.16
C THR A 262 1.61 18.24 2.31
N VAL A 263 2.44 18.17 3.35
CA VAL A 263 3.15 16.94 3.74
C VAL A 263 2.59 16.46 5.07
N ILE A 264 1.96 15.30 5.08
CA ILE A 264 1.49 14.61 6.28
C ILE A 264 2.31 13.33 6.41
N ASN A 265 2.81 13.03 7.62
CA ASN A 265 3.44 11.75 7.86
C ASN A 265 2.36 10.64 7.86
N GLY A 266 2.28 9.90 6.75
CA GLY A 266 1.29 8.84 6.53
C GLY A 266 1.29 7.75 7.60
N ASN A 267 2.42 7.48 8.26
CA ASN A 267 2.50 6.46 9.31
C ASN A 267 1.66 6.79 10.55
N ASN A 268 1.33 8.07 10.75
CA ASN A 268 0.62 8.56 11.93
C ASN A 268 -0.85 8.94 11.65
N VAL A 269 -1.37 8.62 10.45
CA VAL A 269 -2.75 8.94 10.06
C VAL A 269 -3.68 7.81 10.52
N THR A 270 -4.32 8.01 11.68
CA THR A 270 -5.36 7.11 12.19
C THR A 270 -6.74 7.67 11.81
N THR A 271 -7.26 7.26 10.65
CA THR A 271 -8.60 7.68 10.16
C THR A 271 -9.37 6.47 9.62
N GLY A 272 -10.69 6.64 9.39
CA GLY A 272 -11.54 5.56 8.87
C GLY A 272 -11.32 5.29 7.38
N THR A 273 -11.54 6.30 6.53
CA THR A 273 -11.41 6.16 5.07
C THR A 273 -10.61 7.33 4.51
N ILE A 274 -9.58 7.01 3.72
CA ILE A 274 -8.82 7.98 2.93
C ILE A 274 -9.32 7.86 1.49
N SER A 275 -10.12 8.84 1.05
CA SER A 275 -10.50 8.93 -0.37
C SER A 275 -9.42 9.73 -1.10
N ALA A 276 -8.71 9.09 -2.02
CA ALA A 276 -7.66 9.70 -2.82
C ALA A 276 -7.72 9.16 -4.26
N ASN A 277 -7.33 9.98 -5.24
CA ASN A 277 -7.18 9.53 -6.63
C ASN A 277 -6.03 8.51 -6.77
N ARG A 278 -4.95 8.72 -6.01
CA ARG A 278 -3.77 7.85 -5.98
C ARG A 278 -3.23 7.72 -4.56
N LEU A 279 -2.93 6.49 -4.15
CA LEU A 279 -2.15 6.17 -2.97
C LEU A 279 -0.89 5.45 -3.45
N ASP A 280 0.29 6.00 -3.13
CA ASP A 280 1.57 5.38 -3.43
C ASP A 280 2.09 4.71 -2.16
N LEU A 281 2.01 3.37 -2.10
CA LEU A 281 2.29 2.58 -0.90
C LEU A 281 3.57 1.77 -1.12
N THR A 282 4.56 1.97 -0.25
CA THR A 282 5.82 1.21 -0.25
C THR A 282 5.87 0.12 0.82
N GLY A 283 4.91 0.13 1.75
CA GLY A 283 4.78 -0.87 2.82
C GLY A 283 3.98 -2.10 2.38
N ALA A 284 3.89 -3.10 3.27
CA ALA A 284 3.10 -4.29 3.00
C ALA A 284 1.60 -3.96 2.99
N VAL A 285 0.94 -4.20 1.85
CA VAL A 285 -0.51 -4.40 1.77
C VAL A 285 -0.73 -5.90 1.77
N THR A 286 -1.28 -6.43 2.85
CA THR A 286 -1.58 -7.86 2.96
C THR A 286 -2.92 -8.17 2.30
N PHE A 287 -3.11 -9.42 1.90
CA PHE A 287 -4.36 -9.85 1.27
C PHE A 287 -5.59 -9.56 2.16
N SER A 288 -5.46 -9.69 3.48
CA SER A 288 -6.52 -9.39 4.46
C SER A 288 -6.89 -7.91 4.55
N ASP A 289 -6.02 -7.01 4.10
CA ASP A 289 -6.30 -5.56 4.09
C ASP A 289 -7.27 -5.19 2.94
N LEU A 290 -7.46 -6.09 1.97
CA LEU A 290 -8.32 -5.88 0.81
C LEU A 290 -9.78 -6.26 1.08
N SER A 291 -10.70 -5.60 0.39
CA SER A 291 -12.13 -5.92 0.44
C SER A 291 -12.41 -7.34 -0.05
N SER A 292 -13.52 -7.93 0.37
CA SER A 292 -13.93 -9.28 -0.09
C SER A 292 -14.06 -9.37 -1.61
N ALA A 293 -14.58 -8.32 -2.26
CA ALA A 293 -14.70 -8.26 -3.71
C ALA A 293 -13.34 -8.35 -4.41
N VAL A 294 -12.38 -7.50 -4.03
CA VAL A 294 -11.03 -7.52 -4.62
C VAL A 294 -10.30 -8.83 -4.32
N ARG A 295 -10.47 -9.38 -3.12
CA ARG A 295 -9.92 -10.71 -2.78
C ARG A 295 -10.49 -11.82 -3.66
N ASN A 296 -11.79 -11.79 -3.94
CA ASN A 296 -12.41 -12.75 -4.85
C ASN A 296 -11.87 -12.60 -6.26
N ASP A 297 -11.78 -11.38 -6.80
CA ASP A 297 -11.23 -11.13 -8.14
C ASP A 297 -9.79 -11.66 -8.27
N ILE A 298 -8.95 -11.45 -7.25
CA ILE A 298 -7.57 -11.98 -7.21
C ILE A 298 -7.55 -13.51 -7.14
N ASN A 299 -8.39 -14.12 -6.29
CA ASN A 299 -8.49 -15.58 -6.18
C ASN A 299 -9.01 -16.22 -7.47
N ASP A 300 -9.95 -15.57 -8.14
CA ASP A 300 -10.48 -16.01 -9.44
C ASP A 300 -9.39 -15.91 -10.51
N ALA A 301 -8.64 -14.80 -10.54
CA ALA A 301 -7.50 -14.66 -11.45
C ALA A 301 -6.41 -15.71 -11.18
N TYR A 302 -6.10 -15.99 -9.91
CA TYR A 302 -5.17 -17.05 -9.53
C TYR A 302 -5.66 -18.43 -9.95
N SER A 303 -6.96 -18.73 -9.74
CA SER A 303 -7.56 -20.01 -10.14
C SER A 303 -7.54 -20.18 -11.67
N ILE A 304 -7.93 -19.14 -12.42
CA ILE A 304 -7.86 -19.14 -13.89
C ILE A 304 -6.41 -19.34 -14.37
N ALA A 305 -5.44 -18.67 -13.75
CA ALA A 305 -4.03 -18.82 -14.11
C ALA A 305 -3.52 -20.23 -13.80
N SER A 306 -3.92 -20.82 -12.66
CA SER A 306 -3.60 -22.20 -12.29
C SER A 306 -4.21 -23.20 -13.26
N ASP A 307 -5.50 -23.06 -13.58
CA ASP A 307 -6.20 -23.93 -14.53
C ASP A 307 -5.58 -23.84 -15.94
N THR A 308 -5.16 -22.63 -16.33
CA THR A 308 -4.44 -22.40 -17.59
C THR A 308 -3.06 -23.04 -17.56
N GLN A 309 -2.31 -22.88 -16.47
CA GLN A 309 -0.99 -23.49 -16.31
C GLN A 309 -1.08 -25.02 -16.31
N ASP A 310 -2.09 -25.61 -15.68
CA ASP A 310 -2.32 -27.05 -15.70
C ASP A 310 -2.69 -27.53 -17.11
N THR A 311 -3.52 -26.77 -17.83
CA THR A 311 -3.86 -27.06 -19.23
C THR A 311 -2.63 -26.99 -20.14
N VAL A 312 -1.81 -25.94 -20.01
CA VAL A 312 -0.59 -25.73 -20.80
C VAL A 312 0.49 -26.76 -20.42
N SER A 313 0.65 -27.08 -19.14
CA SER A 313 1.64 -28.07 -18.67
C SER A 313 1.33 -29.46 -19.21
N ARG A 314 0.04 -29.79 -19.37
CA ARG A 314 -0.41 -31.03 -20.03
C ARG A 314 -0.12 -31.05 -21.53
N TRP A 315 0.24 -29.93 -22.15
CA TRP A 315 0.58 -29.82 -23.59
C TRP A 315 2.09 -29.82 -23.86
N THR A 316 2.93 -29.54 -22.86
CA THR A 316 4.39 -29.57 -23.00
C THR A 316 4.99 -30.95 -22.71
N TYR A 317 5.23 -31.71 -23.78
CA TYR A 317 6.40 -32.61 -23.86
C TYR A 317 7.46 -31.88 -24.69
N GLY A 318 8.68 -31.75 -24.17
CA GLY A 318 9.74 -30.96 -24.81
C GLY A 318 10.23 -31.56 -26.14
N GLY A 319 9.99 -30.86 -27.26
CA GLY A 319 10.71 -31.09 -28.53
C GLY A 319 9.89 -31.14 -29.83
N THR A 320 9.12 -30.08 -30.14
CA THR A 320 8.60 -29.69 -31.50
C THR A 320 7.13 -29.98 -31.88
N THR A 321 6.19 -30.11 -30.94
CA THR A 321 4.76 -30.07 -31.29
C THR A 321 4.33 -28.62 -31.58
N TYR A 322 4.09 -28.28 -32.85
CA TYR A 322 3.50 -27.01 -33.32
C TYR A 322 2.03 -27.24 -33.72
N ILE A 323 1.12 -26.45 -33.13
CA ILE A 323 -0.32 -26.49 -33.40
C ILE A 323 -0.77 -25.06 -33.69
N ASP A 324 -1.30 -24.81 -34.89
CA ASP A 324 -1.75 -23.47 -35.34
C ASP A 324 -3.26 -23.40 -35.64
N GLY A 325 -4.01 -24.41 -35.19
CA GLY A 325 -5.45 -24.55 -35.42
C GLY A 325 -5.81 -25.19 -36.76
N ALA A 326 -4.91 -25.21 -37.74
CA ALA A 326 -5.10 -25.91 -39.02
C ALA A 326 -4.24 -27.18 -39.14
N ARG A 327 -3.15 -27.26 -38.37
CA ARG A 327 -2.20 -28.38 -38.44
C ARG A 327 -1.68 -28.74 -37.06
N ILE A 328 -1.36 -30.03 -36.91
CA ILE A 328 -0.52 -30.56 -35.84
C ILE A 328 0.80 -31.02 -36.48
N MET A 329 1.89 -30.33 -36.19
CA MET A 329 3.26 -30.72 -36.56
C MET A 329 3.94 -31.27 -35.33
N THR A 330 4.09 -32.58 -35.25
CA THR A 330 4.78 -33.24 -34.14
C THR A 330 5.45 -34.50 -34.66
N GLY A 331 6.43 -35.04 -33.92
CA GLY A 331 7.15 -36.24 -34.34
C GLY A 331 6.23 -37.45 -34.52
N THR A 332 5.41 -37.75 -33.52
CA THR A 332 4.45 -38.86 -33.54
C THR A 332 3.11 -38.41 -32.97
N VAL A 333 2.03 -38.62 -33.73
CA VAL A 333 0.65 -38.47 -33.23
C VAL A 333 0.15 -39.85 -32.82
N SER A 334 -0.08 -40.07 -31.53
CA SER A 334 -0.82 -41.23 -31.02
C SER A 334 -2.23 -40.77 -30.64
N ALA A 335 -3.23 -41.18 -31.41
CA ALA A 335 -4.63 -40.81 -31.21
C ALA A 335 -5.52 -42.04 -31.33
N SER A 336 -6.55 -42.14 -30.49
CA SER A 336 -7.57 -43.19 -30.58
C SER A 336 -8.49 -43.00 -31.79
N VAL A 337 -8.70 -41.76 -32.21
CA VAL A 337 -9.46 -41.36 -33.40
C VAL A 337 -8.72 -40.22 -34.08
N LEU A 338 -8.49 -40.34 -35.39
CA LEU A 338 -7.99 -39.25 -36.24
C LEU A 338 -9.03 -38.96 -37.31
N GLU A 339 -9.73 -37.83 -37.19
CA GLU A 339 -10.68 -37.35 -38.19
C GLU A 339 -9.97 -36.36 -39.11
N GLY A 340 -10.00 -36.60 -40.42
CA GLY A 340 -9.34 -35.72 -41.39
C GLY A 340 -9.51 -36.23 -42.82
N GLY A 341 -9.35 -35.35 -43.81
CA GLY A 341 -9.61 -35.71 -45.22
C GLY A 341 -8.48 -36.49 -45.91
N SER A 342 -7.22 -36.14 -45.61
CA SER A 342 -6.05 -36.76 -46.25
C SER A 342 -4.89 -36.93 -45.25
N VAL A 343 -4.17 -38.05 -45.36
CA VAL A 343 -2.97 -38.36 -44.57
C VAL A 343 -1.81 -38.70 -45.50
N ASN A 344 -0.77 -37.86 -45.52
CA ASN A 344 0.46 -38.13 -46.25
C ASN A 344 1.31 -39.17 -45.50
N LEU A 345 1.74 -40.21 -46.20
CA LEU A 345 2.61 -41.26 -45.68
C LEU A 345 4.05 -40.92 -46.06
N LEU A 346 4.91 -40.71 -45.06
CA LEU A 346 6.31 -40.34 -45.25
C LEU A 346 7.22 -41.55 -45.03
N ASN A 347 8.34 -41.61 -45.75
CA ASN A 347 9.43 -42.53 -45.41
C ASN A 347 10.28 -41.98 -44.26
N TYR A 348 11.26 -42.76 -43.79
CA TYR A 348 12.20 -42.35 -42.73
C TYR A 348 12.96 -41.05 -43.05
N GLY A 349 13.18 -40.74 -44.33
CA GLY A 349 13.81 -39.50 -44.79
C GLY A 349 12.85 -38.31 -44.96
N GLY A 350 11.58 -38.45 -44.57
CA GLY A 350 10.58 -37.38 -44.65
C GLY A 350 9.99 -37.15 -46.06
N SER A 351 10.32 -37.98 -47.05
CA SER A 351 9.74 -37.89 -48.39
C SER A 351 8.38 -38.60 -48.44
N ALA A 352 7.41 -38.01 -49.12
CA ALA A 352 6.11 -38.65 -49.33
C ALA A 352 6.26 -39.91 -50.21
N VAL A 353 5.73 -41.03 -49.73
CA VAL A 353 5.72 -42.33 -50.42
C VAL A 353 4.32 -42.85 -50.69
N GLY A 354 3.30 -42.15 -50.20
CA GLY A 354 1.91 -42.46 -50.46
C GLY A 354 0.97 -41.51 -49.75
N VAL A 355 -0.32 -41.71 -49.98
CA VAL A 355 -1.38 -40.91 -49.36
C VAL A 355 -2.62 -41.78 -49.10
N LEU A 356 -3.24 -41.56 -47.94
CA LEU A 356 -4.60 -42.00 -47.65
C LEU A 356 -5.56 -40.83 -47.90
N THR A 357 -6.56 -41.01 -48.76
CA THR A 357 -7.56 -39.96 -49.05
C THR A 357 -8.98 -40.50 -48.96
N MET A 358 -9.87 -39.71 -48.36
CA MET A 358 -11.32 -39.99 -48.35
C MET A 358 -11.97 -39.31 -49.55
N THR A 359 -12.54 -40.09 -50.46
CA THR A 359 -13.09 -39.63 -51.75
C THR A 359 -14.34 -40.45 -52.13
N GLY A 360 -14.80 -40.38 -53.38
CA GLY A 360 -15.76 -41.31 -53.97
C GLY A 360 -15.10 -42.25 -54.98
N ALA A 361 -15.69 -43.42 -55.19
CA ALA A 361 -15.31 -44.42 -56.19
C ALA A 361 -16.50 -44.71 -57.13
N SER A 362 -16.24 -45.41 -58.24
CA SER A 362 -17.27 -45.76 -59.23
C SER A 362 -18.42 -46.61 -58.68
N SER A 363 -18.22 -47.30 -57.55
CA SER A 363 -19.22 -48.14 -56.88
C SER A 363 -19.82 -47.52 -55.61
N SER A 364 -19.32 -46.37 -55.12
CA SER A 364 -19.77 -45.73 -53.88
C SER A 364 -19.30 -44.28 -53.79
N SER A 365 -20.15 -43.35 -53.36
CA SER A 365 -19.74 -41.97 -53.05
C SER A 365 -18.81 -41.88 -51.83
N TYR A 366 -18.66 -42.96 -51.07
CA TYR A 366 -17.74 -43.08 -49.94
C TYR A 366 -16.67 -44.12 -50.26
N ALA A 367 -15.44 -43.66 -50.43
CA ALA A 367 -14.26 -44.46 -50.72
C ALA A 367 -13.08 -43.96 -49.89
N ILE A 368 -12.17 -44.89 -49.60
CA ILE A 368 -10.88 -44.59 -49.00
C ILE A 368 -9.84 -45.11 -49.99
N ASP A 369 -9.08 -44.19 -50.58
CA ASP A 369 -8.00 -44.51 -51.48
C ASP A 369 -6.70 -44.57 -50.70
N LEU A 370 -6.00 -45.71 -50.80
CA LEU A 370 -4.63 -45.85 -50.33
C LEU A 370 -3.71 -45.92 -51.55
N THR A 371 -3.06 -44.80 -51.85
CA THR A 371 -2.14 -44.71 -52.99
C THR A 371 -0.71 -44.85 -52.51
N SER A 372 0.03 -45.83 -53.04
CA SER A 372 1.49 -45.93 -52.89
C SER A 372 2.16 -45.37 -54.14
N PHE A 373 3.22 -44.57 -53.98
CA PHE A 373 4.04 -44.10 -55.10
C PHE A 373 5.08 -45.14 -55.54
N GLY A 374 5.11 -46.30 -54.90
CA GLY A 374 5.91 -47.46 -55.26
C GLY A 374 5.14 -48.76 -55.03
N ALA A 375 5.78 -49.74 -54.36
CA ALA A 375 5.09 -50.95 -53.96
C ALA A 375 4.18 -50.69 -52.76
N LEU A 376 3.00 -51.33 -52.74
CA LEU A 376 2.16 -51.44 -51.55
C LEU A 376 2.32 -52.84 -50.98
N ARG A 377 2.74 -52.93 -49.72
CA ARG A 377 2.87 -54.21 -49.00
C ARG A 377 1.89 -54.22 -47.83
N LEU A 378 0.99 -55.19 -47.83
CA LEU A 378 0.11 -55.52 -46.70
C LEU A 378 0.62 -56.83 -46.08
N THR A 379 0.92 -56.84 -44.78
CA THR A 379 1.50 -58.01 -44.10
C THR A 379 0.80 -58.24 -42.77
N GLY A 380 0.19 -59.41 -42.61
CA GLY A 380 -0.21 -59.95 -41.30
C GLY A 380 0.91 -60.82 -40.74
N GLU A 381 1.41 -60.50 -39.55
CA GLU A 381 2.43 -61.33 -38.87
C GLU A 381 1.81 -62.60 -38.25
N ALA A 382 0.56 -62.48 -37.78
CA ALA A 382 -0.29 -63.59 -37.37
C ALA A 382 -1.74 -63.32 -37.84
N GLY A 383 -2.41 -64.32 -38.38
CA GLY A 383 -3.78 -64.21 -38.91
C GLY A 383 -3.86 -63.83 -40.39
N ASP A 384 -5.06 -63.43 -40.84
CA ASP A 384 -5.37 -63.17 -42.25
C ASP A 384 -5.30 -61.68 -42.60
N VAL A 385 -4.94 -61.37 -43.85
CA VAL A 385 -5.27 -60.07 -44.45
C VAL A 385 -6.72 -60.14 -44.96
N PHE A 386 -7.67 -59.68 -44.15
CA PHE A 386 -9.10 -59.84 -44.40
C PHE A 386 -9.71 -58.63 -45.10
N LEU A 387 -10.30 -58.83 -46.28
CA LEU A 387 -11.04 -57.82 -47.05
C LEU A 387 -12.50 -58.27 -47.20
N LYS A 388 -13.46 -57.45 -46.74
CA LYS A 388 -14.89 -57.75 -46.77
C LYS A 388 -15.71 -56.52 -47.15
N SER A 389 -16.70 -56.68 -48.05
CA SER A 389 -17.81 -55.75 -48.21
C SER A 389 -19.11 -56.37 -47.66
N GLY A 390 -20.04 -55.52 -47.19
CA GLY A 390 -21.35 -55.95 -46.71
C GLY A 390 -22.25 -56.50 -47.83
N ASN A 391 -22.22 -55.86 -49.01
CA ASN A 391 -22.94 -56.27 -50.20
C ASN A 391 -22.02 -56.13 -51.43
N GLY A 392 -22.02 -57.12 -52.33
CA GLY A 392 -21.34 -57.06 -53.63
C GLY A 392 -19.86 -56.66 -53.55
N THR A 393 -18.98 -57.60 -53.18
CA THR A 393 -17.52 -57.34 -53.20
C THR A 393 -16.97 -57.62 -54.60
N TYR A 394 -16.37 -56.61 -55.23
CA TYR A 394 -15.54 -56.80 -56.41
C TYR A 394 -14.07 -56.69 -56.00
N PHE A 395 -13.28 -57.73 -56.27
CA PHE A 395 -11.83 -57.64 -56.21
C PHE A 395 -11.30 -57.32 -57.60
N HIS A 396 -10.99 -56.05 -57.84
CA HIS A 396 -10.53 -55.58 -59.14
C HIS A 396 -8.99 -55.52 -59.18
N VAL A 397 -8.39 -56.21 -60.16
CA VAL A 397 -6.95 -56.22 -60.38
C VAL A 397 -6.68 -55.91 -61.85
N MET A 398 -5.84 -54.92 -62.11
CA MET A 398 -5.36 -54.59 -63.45
C MET A 398 -4.07 -55.38 -63.71
N GLY A 399 -4.21 -56.68 -63.98
CA GLY A 399 -3.08 -57.58 -64.27
C GLY A 399 -3.27 -58.98 -63.67
N ASP A 400 -2.17 -59.71 -63.54
CA ASP A 400 -2.16 -61.08 -63.05
C ASP A 400 -2.30 -61.17 -61.53
N VAL A 401 -3.04 -62.17 -61.07
CA VAL A 401 -3.09 -62.57 -59.65
C VAL A 401 -2.20 -63.78 -59.44
N VAL A 402 -1.14 -63.62 -58.65
CA VAL A 402 -0.19 -64.71 -58.33
C VAL A 402 -0.40 -65.17 -56.88
N ILE A 403 -0.64 -66.46 -56.69
CA ILE A 403 -0.76 -67.08 -55.35
C ILE A 403 0.54 -67.82 -55.02
N GLY A 404 1.34 -67.27 -54.11
CA GLY A 404 2.54 -67.92 -53.59
C GLY A 404 2.22 -68.78 -52.37
N TYR A 405 2.65 -70.04 -52.35
CA TYR A 405 2.61 -70.93 -51.18
C TYR A 405 1.22 -71.37 -50.69
N ALA A 406 0.14 -71.17 -51.46
CA ALA A 406 -1.22 -71.54 -51.08
C ALA A 406 -2.10 -71.95 -52.28
N ASN A 407 -3.31 -72.44 -51.98
CA ASN A 407 -4.33 -72.78 -52.96
C ASN A 407 -5.37 -71.66 -53.10
N LEU A 408 -5.84 -71.39 -54.32
CA LEU A 408 -7.09 -70.66 -54.55
C LEU A 408 -8.26 -71.63 -54.32
N ARG A 409 -9.08 -71.40 -53.29
CA ARG A 409 -10.18 -72.30 -52.91
C ARG A 409 -11.43 -71.54 -52.47
N SER A 410 -12.58 -72.21 -52.51
CA SER A 410 -13.78 -71.73 -51.82
C SER A 410 -13.63 -71.86 -50.30
N ASN A 411 -14.34 -71.00 -49.55
CA ASN A 411 -14.43 -71.13 -48.09
C ASN A 411 -15.50 -72.15 -47.65
N GLN A 412 -16.38 -72.57 -48.57
CA GLN A 412 -17.41 -73.56 -48.34
C GLN A 412 -17.47 -74.54 -49.52
N SER A 413 -17.48 -75.83 -49.22
CA SER A 413 -17.57 -76.89 -50.22
C SER A 413 -18.93 -76.84 -50.94
N GLY A 414 -18.91 -76.88 -52.28
CA GLY A 414 -20.11 -76.99 -53.11
C GLY A 414 -20.96 -75.72 -53.29
N ASN A 415 -20.58 -74.59 -52.68
CA ASN A 415 -21.44 -73.38 -52.68
C ASN A 415 -21.03 -72.30 -53.71
N TYR A 416 -19.79 -72.33 -54.21
CA TYR A 416 -19.24 -71.29 -55.08
C TYR A 416 -18.65 -71.87 -56.37
N SER A 417 -18.85 -71.17 -57.48
CA SER A 417 -18.34 -71.55 -58.81
C SER A 417 -17.09 -70.77 -59.21
N CYS A 418 -16.26 -71.34 -60.08
CA CYS A 418 -15.16 -70.63 -60.73
C CYS A 418 -15.63 -70.11 -62.09
N GLY A 419 -16.02 -68.84 -62.14
CA GLY A 419 -16.71 -68.24 -63.28
C GLY A 419 -18.23 -68.45 -63.24
N THR A 420 -18.94 -67.85 -64.20
CA THR A 420 -20.41 -67.96 -64.39
C THR A 420 -20.73 -68.28 -65.85
N SER A 421 -22.01 -68.47 -66.19
CA SER A 421 -22.44 -68.68 -67.60
C SER A 421 -22.03 -67.53 -68.52
N ILE A 422 -21.99 -66.32 -67.96
CA ILE A 422 -21.67 -65.07 -68.65
C ILE A 422 -20.16 -64.80 -68.59
N TYR A 423 -19.57 -64.81 -67.39
CA TYR A 423 -18.15 -64.51 -67.16
C TYR A 423 -17.33 -65.79 -67.08
N ARG A 424 -16.92 -66.27 -68.26
CA ARG A 424 -16.17 -67.52 -68.43
C ARG A 424 -14.68 -67.24 -68.56
N TRP A 425 -13.87 -68.12 -67.99
CA TRP A 425 -12.44 -68.17 -68.26
C TRP A 425 -12.22 -68.57 -69.71
N SER A 426 -11.27 -67.92 -70.38
CA SER A 426 -10.93 -68.25 -71.77
C SER A 426 -10.25 -69.62 -71.85
N ASP A 427 -9.33 -69.90 -70.93
CA ASP A 427 -8.53 -71.13 -70.87
C ASP A 427 -8.20 -71.48 -69.41
N VAL A 428 -7.94 -72.78 -69.16
CA VAL A 428 -7.40 -73.28 -67.89
C VAL A 428 -6.19 -74.15 -68.20
N TYR A 429 -5.00 -73.70 -67.76
CA TYR A 429 -3.75 -74.46 -67.88
C TYR A 429 -3.50 -75.21 -66.57
N SER A 430 -3.52 -76.55 -66.61
CA SER A 430 -3.29 -77.40 -65.43
C SER A 430 -2.32 -78.54 -65.77
N ASP A 431 -1.47 -78.90 -64.80
CA ASP A 431 -0.53 -80.03 -64.94
C ASP A 431 -1.24 -81.40 -64.88
N THR A 432 -2.42 -81.44 -64.26
CA THR A 432 -3.31 -82.61 -64.19
C THR A 432 -4.76 -82.24 -64.51
N SER A 433 -5.59 -83.24 -64.82
CA SER A 433 -7.00 -83.04 -65.14
C SER A 433 -7.85 -82.62 -63.93
N VAL A 434 -9.03 -82.05 -64.19
CA VAL A 434 -10.00 -81.66 -63.14
C VAL A 434 -10.48 -82.91 -62.38
N ALA A 435 -10.31 -82.90 -61.06
CA ALA A 435 -10.85 -83.94 -60.18
C ALA A 435 -12.32 -83.66 -59.86
N THR A 436 -13.16 -84.70 -59.94
CA THR A 436 -14.58 -84.65 -59.57
C THR A 436 -14.88 -85.70 -58.51
N THR A 437 -15.61 -85.32 -57.46
CA THR A 437 -16.00 -86.26 -56.39
C THR A 437 -16.87 -87.38 -56.96
N SER A 438 -16.38 -88.62 -56.86
CA SER A 438 -17.07 -89.81 -57.39
C SER A 438 -17.39 -90.88 -56.33
N ASP A 439 -17.08 -90.61 -55.05
CA ASP A 439 -17.28 -91.52 -53.92
C ASP A 439 -18.75 -91.98 -53.82
N ARG A 440 -18.97 -93.30 -53.72
CA ARG A 440 -20.30 -93.92 -53.65
C ARG A 440 -21.14 -93.36 -52.50
N LYS A 441 -20.53 -93.01 -51.37
CA LYS A 441 -21.27 -92.47 -50.20
C LYS A 441 -21.87 -91.08 -50.44
N MET A 442 -21.38 -90.37 -51.45
CA MET A 442 -21.85 -89.04 -51.84
C MET A 442 -22.90 -89.10 -52.96
N LYS A 443 -23.39 -90.30 -53.32
CA LYS A 443 -24.33 -90.52 -54.41
C LYS A 443 -25.57 -91.27 -53.93
N THR A 444 -26.71 -90.94 -54.52
CA THR A 444 -27.98 -91.66 -54.34
C THR A 444 -28.51 -92.10 -55.71
N ALA A 445 -29.51 -92.97 -55.74
CA ALA A 445 -30.12 -93.50 -56.97
C ALA A 445 -29.09 -94.13 -57.96
N VAL A 446 -28.03 -94.74 -57.44
CA VAL A 446 -27.00 -95.36 -58.28
C VAL A 446 -27.55 -96.63 -58.94
N THR A 447 -27.73 -96.58 -60.26
CA THR A 447 -28.00 -97.72 -61.14
C THR A 447 -26.84 -97.92 -62.11
N TYR A 448 -26.62 -99.17 -62.53
CA TYR A 448 -25.67 -99.51 -63.60
C TYR A 448 -26.37 -99.78 -64.93
N ASP A 449 -27.70 -99.68 -64.96
CA ASP A 449 -28.47 -99.76 -66.19
C ASP A 449 -28.35 -98.45 -66.97
N MET A 450 -27.62 -98.50 -68.09
CA MET A 450 -27.41 -97.39 -69.01
C MET A 450 -28.33 -97.44 -70.23
N ALA A 451 -29.26 -98.42 -70.31
CA ALA A 451 -30.17 -98.60 -71.44
C ALA A 451 -30.94 -97.33 -71.86
N PRO A 452 -31.42 -96.48 -70.93
CA PRO A 452 -32.12 -95.24 -71.30
C PRO A 452 -31.28 -94.25 -72.14
N TYR A 453 -29.95 -94.32 -72.03
CA TYR A 453 -29.04 -93.37 -72.69
C TYR A 453 -28.46 -93.90 -74.01
N GLU A 454 -28.74 -95.15 -74.40
CA GLU A 454 -28.19 -95.74 -75.64
C GLU A 454 -28.66 -94.96 -76.87
N THR A 455 -29.98 -94.75 -76.96
CA THR A 455 -30.56 -94.05 -78.10
C THR A 455 -30.15 -92.57 -78.14
N LEU A 456 -29.82 -91.99 -76.97
CA LEU A 456 -29.23 -90.65 -76.92
C LEU A 456 -27.84 -90.67 -77.55
N PHE A 457 -26.99 -91.64 -77.18
CA PHE A 457 -25.64 -91.77 -77.71
C PHE A 457 -25.63 -91.91 -79.24
N ASP A 458 -26.49 -92.78 -79.78
CA ASP A 458 -26.59 -93.02 -81.23
C ASP A 458 -26.99 -91.75 -82.02
N ARG A 459 -27.67 -90.82 -81.35
CA ARG A 459 -28.11 -89.54 -81.93
C ARG A 459 -27.09 -88.41 -81.72
N LEU A 460 -26.01 -88.60 -80.97
CA LEU A 460 -24.99 -87.57 -80.79
C LEU A 460 -24.29 -87.28 -82.13
N ARG A 461 -24.10 -85.99 -82.43
CA ARG A 461 -23.50 -85.52 -83.69
C ARG A 461 -22.22 -84.73 -83.45
N PRO A 462 -21.06 -85.40 -83.29
CA PRO A 462 -19.78 -84.72 -83.26
C PRO A 462 -19.54 -83.95 -84.57
N THR A 463 -19.08 -82.71 -84.48
CA THR A 463 -18.87 -81.84 -85.63
C THR A 463 -17.63 -80.94 -85.44
N PRO A 464 -16.86 -80.65 -86.51
CA PRO A 464 -15.89 -79.58 -86.50
C PRO A 464 -16.59 -78.22 -86.52
N PHE A 465 -16.13 -77.26 -85.73
CA PHE A 465 -16.65 -75.90 -85.71
C PHE A 465 -15.55 -74.86 -85.47
N ARG A 466 -15.87 -73.59 -85.74
CA ARG A 466 -15.02 -72.43 -85.41
C ARG A 466 -15.88 -71.42 -84.67
N TYR A 467 -15.31 -70.77 -83.67
CA TYR A 467 -15.99 -69.67 -83.00
C TYR A 467 -16.05 -68.45 -83.91
N ASN A 468 -17.23 -67.83 -84.06
CA ASN A 468 -17.40 -66.60 -84.84
C ASN A 468 -16.49 -65.46 -84.33
N ASN A 469 -16.33 -65.37 -83.01
CA ASN A 469 -15.45 -64.39 -82.34
C ASN A 469 -14.16 -65.04 -81.80
N GLY A 470 -13.73 -66.17 -82.37
CA GLY A 470 -12.50 -66.84 -81.95
C GLY A 470 -11.25 -66.16 -82.50
N THR A 471 -10.29 -65.81 -81.65
CA THR A 471 -9.04 -65.15 -82.05
C THR A 471 -8.04 -66.09 -82.72
N SER A 472 -8.13 -67.39 -82.45
CA SER A 472 -7.11 -68.35 -82.88
C SER A 472 -7.26 -68.86 -84.31
N GLY A 473 -8.45 -68.76 -84.91
CA GLY A 473 -8.76 -69.36 -86.21
C GLY A 473 -8.69 -70.89 -86.29
N ARG A 474 -8.44 -71.59 -85.17
CA ARG A 474 -8.38 -73.06 -85.10
C ARG A 474 -9.76 -73.68 -85.28
N THR A 475 -9.81 -74.85 -85.92
CA THR A 475 -10.99 -75.72 -85.95
C THR A 475 -11.04 -76.52 -84.65
N HIS A 476 -12.15 -76.42 -83.94
CA HIS A 476 -12.43 -77.19 -82.73
C HIS A 476 -13.31 -78.39 -83.08
N LEU A 477 -13.19 -79.48 -82.33
CA LEU A 477 -14.07 -80.63 -82.44
C LEU A 477 -14.99 -80.66 -81.22
N GLY A 478 -16.27 -80.83 -81.44
CA GLY A 478 -17.24 -80.88 -80.36
C GLY A 478 -18.62 -81.25 -80.83
N MET A 479 -19.65 -80.74 -80.15
CA MET A 479 -21.06 -80.99 -80.41
C MET A 479 -21.79 -79.66 -80.26
N ILE A 480 -22.87 -79.47 -81.01
CA ILE A 480 -23.71 -78.29 -80.87
C ILE A 480 -24.73 -78.56 -79.77
N SER A 481 -24.84 -77.66 -78.79
CA SER A 481 -25.73 -77.85 -77.64
C SER A 481 -27.19 -78.03 -78.03
N GLN A 482 -27.66 -77.35 -79.08
CA GLN A 482 -29.02 -77.46 -79.60
C GLN A 482 -29.29 -78.82 -80.25
N ASP A 483 -28.30 -79.40 -80.94
CA ASP A 483 -28.41 -80.75 -81.49
C ASP A 483 -28.51 -81.79 -80.36
N VAL A 484 -27.77 -81.59 -79.27
CA VAL A 484 -27.85 -82.45 -78.06
C VAL A 484 -29.21 -82.30 -77.38
N GLU A 485 -29.72 -81.07 -77.22
CA GLU A 485 -31.04 -80.79 -76.66
C GLU A 485 -32.15 -81.48 -77.47
N GLN A 486 -32.08 -81.40 -78.80
CA GLN A 486 -33.01 -82.10 -79.69
C GLN A 486 -32.91 -83.63 -79.53
N ALA A 487 -31.69 -84.19 -79.52
CA ALA A 487 -31.48 -85.62 -79.34
C ALA A 487 -32.05 -86.13 -77.99
N MET A 488 -31.91 -85.34 -76.93
CA MET A 488 -32.51 -85.63 -75.63
C MET A 488 -34.05 -85.64 -75.73
N ALA A 489 -34.65 -84.60 -76.31
CA ALA A 489 -36.09 -84.51 -76.48
C ALA A 489 -36.68 -85.68 -77.29
N GLU A 490 -36.01 -86.12 -78.35
CA GLU A 490 -36.41 -87.27 -79.17
C GLU A 490 -36.31 -88.62 -78.45
N THR A 491 -35.57 -88.68 -77.34
CA THR A 491 -35.45 -89.87 -76.47
C THR A 491 -36.34 -89.79 -75.23
N GLY A 492 -37.06 -88.68 -75.04
CA GLY A 492 -37.84 -88.43 -73.84
C GLY A 492 -37.00 -88.05 -72.61
N LEU A 493 -35.71 -87.78 -72.78
CA LEU A 493 -34.81 -87.33 -71.71
C LEU A 493 -34.89 -85.80 -71.58
N THR A 494 -34.80 -85.33 -70.35
CA THR A 494 -34.76 -83.90 -70.00
C THR A 494 -33.43 -83.53 -69.36
N GLY A 495 -33.19 -82.24 -69.15
CA GLY A 495 -32.00 -81.77 -68.41
C GLY A 495 -31.90 -82.29 -66.97
N GLN A 496 -32.99 -82.84 -66.40
CA GLN A 496 -32.96 -83.53 -65.10
C GLN A 496 -32.43 -84.96 -65.21
N ASP A 497 -32.61 -85.60 -66.37
CA ASP A 497 -32.19 -86.98 -66.61
C ASP A 497 -30.72 -87.05 -67.04
N PHE A 498 -30.20 -86.00 -67.69
CA PHE A 498 -28.81 -85.95 -68.13
C PHE A 498 -28.17 -84.57 -67.92
N ALA A 499 -27.23 -84.49 -66.97
CA ALA A 499 -26.53 -83.26 -66.60
C ALA A 499 -25.47 -82.79 -67.61
N GLY A 500 -25.26 -83.54 -68.70
CA GLY A 500 -24.32 -83.18 -69.77
C GLY A 500 -24.75 -81.95 -70.58
N PHE A 501 -26.04 -81.63 -70.59
CA PHE A 501 -26.59 -80.41 -71.18
C PHE A 501 -26.96 -79.40 -70.08
N VAL A 502 -26.60 -78.14 -70.28
CA VAL A 502 -26.90 -77.04 -69.35
C VAL A 502 -27.50 -75.89 -70.14
N ARG A 503 -28.64 -75.39 -69.67
CA ARG A 503 -29.31 -74.19 -70.18
C ARG A 503 -29.18 -73.09 -69.14
N GLY A 504 -28.81 -71.89 -69.57
CA GLY A 504 -28.70 -70.70 -68.73
C GLY A 504 -29.15 -69.46 -69.49
N GLU A 505 -28.95 -68.29 -68.89
CA GLU A 505 -29.29 -66.99 -69.46
C GLU A 505 -28.02 -66.15 -69.68
N ASP A 506 -28.00 -65.35 -70.75
CA ASP A 506 -26.96 -64.36 -71.06
C ASP A 506 -27.22 -62.98 -70.42
N GLU A 507 -26.39 -61.97 -70.71
CA GLU A 507 -26.49 -60.62 -70.15
C GLU A 507 -27.80 -59.88 -70.51
N ASP A 508 -28.40 -60.22 -71.66
CA ASP A 508 -29.61 -59.59 -72.19
C ASP A 508 -30.89 -60.42 -71.87
N GLY A 509 -30.74 -61.51 -71.09
CA GLY A 509 -31.82 -62.46 -70.80
C GLY A 509 -32.10 -63.45 -71.94
N GLY A 510 -31.18 -63.58 -72.89
CA GLY A 510 -31.22 -64.58 -73.96
C GLY A 510 -30.76 -65.96 -73.50
N ASP A 511 -31.22 -67.01 -74.19
CA ASP A 511 -30.86 -68.40 -73.88
C ASP A 511 -29.39 -68.69 -74.25
N ILE A 512 -28.60 -69.17 -73.29
CA ILE A 512 -27.26 -69.73 -73.52
C ILE A 512 -27.21 -71.22 -73.14
N CYS A 513 -26.78 -72.05 -74.08
CA CYS A 513 -26.63 -73.49 -73.85
C CYS A 513 -25.14 -73.89 -73.78
N LEU A 514 -24.80 -74.79 -72.85
CA LEU A 514 -23.45 -75.25 -72.55
C LEU A 514 -23.45 -76.78 -72.45
N LEU A 515 -22.31 -77.42 -72.74
CA LEU A 515 -22.14 -78.87 -72.62
C LEU A 515 -21.04 -79.20 -71.60
N ARG A 516 -21.34 -80.14 -70.69
CA ARG A 516 -20.34 -80.74 -69.79
C ARG A 516 -19.77 -81.99 -70.43
N TYR A 517 -18.69 -81.82 -71.21
CA TYR A 517 -18.08 -82.88 -71.99
C TYR A 517 -17.69 -84.15 -71.19
N SER A 518 -17.37 -84.01 -69.91
CA SER A 518 -17.05 -85.15 -69.04
C SER A 518 -18.22 -86.13 -68.85
N GLU A 519 -19.46 -85.66 -68.93
CA GLU A 519 -20.67 -86.50 -68.75
C GLU A 519 -20.91 -87.44 -69.93
N PHE A 520 -20.28 -87.20 -71.08
CA PHE A 520 -20.38 -88.05 -72.26
C PHE A 520 -19.39 -89.22 -72.22
N ILE A 521 -18.34 -89.13 -71.41
CA ILE A 521 -17.31 -90.18 -71.32
C ILE A 521 -17.90 -91.52 -70.83
N PRO A 522 -18.75 -91.57 -69.78
CA PRO A 522 -19.41 -92.81 -69.38
C PRO A 522 -20.26 -93.45 -70.49
N LEU A 523 -20.94 -92.64 -71.31
CA LEU A 523 -21.70 -93.13 -72.47
C LEU A 523 -20.78 -93.81 -73.48
N CYS A 524 -19.66 -93.16 -73.82
CA CYS A 524 -18.65 -93.74 -74.70
C CYS A 524 -18.13 -95.08 -74.14
N ILE A 525 -17.83 -95.15 -72.83
CA ILE A 525 -17.32 -96.38 -72.20
C ILE A 525 -18.35 -97.51 -72.31
N ASP A 526 -19.61 -97.26 -71.94
CA ASP A 526 -20.69 -98.25 -72.00
C ASP A 526 -20.92 -98.78 -73.42
N GLN A 527 -20.99 -97.89 -74.41
CA GLN A 527 -21.20 -98.26 -75.81
C GLN A 527 -20.02 -99.03 -76.40
N ILE A 528 -18.78 -98.64 -76.05
CA ILE A 528 -17.58 -99.38 -76.44
C ILE A 528 -17.58 -100.77 -75.80
N GLN A 529 -18.01 -100.90 -74.54
CA GLN A 529 -18.11 -102.20 -73.86
C GLN A 529 -19.14 -103.10 -74.53
N LYS A 530 -20.33 -102.58 -74.86
CA LYS A 530 -21.37 -103.30 -75.62
C LYS A 530 -20.89 -103.71 -77.00
N LEU A 531 -20.23 -102.81 -77.72
CA LEU A 531 -19.63 -103.09 -79.02
C LEU A 531 -18.59 -104.22 -78.92
N LYS A 532 -17.68 -104.16 -77.94
CA LYS A 532 -16.69 -105.22 -77.70
C LYS A 532 -17.34 -106.56 -77.38
N ALA A 533 -18.38 -106.57 -76.56
CA ALA A 533 -19.12 -107.79 -76.23
C ALA A 533 -19.80 -108.39 -77.48
N ARG A 534 -20.41 -107.54 -78.32
CA ARG A 534 -21.03 -107.98 -79.57
C ARG A 534 -20.02 -108.50 -80.59
N VAL A 535 -18.87 -107.84 -80.73
CA VAL A 535 -17.78 -108.30 -81.58
C VAL A 535 -17.27 -109.65 -81.10
N ALA A 536 -17.04 -109.84 -79.81
CA ALA A 536 -16.63 -111.13 -79.25
C ALA A 536 -17.65 -112.25 -79.51
N GLU A 537 -18.95 -111.94 -79.42
CA GLU A 537 -20.01 -112.88 -79.75
C GLU A 537 -20.01 -113.26 -81.25
N LEU A 538 -19.77 -112.29 -82.14
CA LEU A 538 -19.71 -112.52 -83.58
C LEU A 538 -18.46 -113.31 -83.99
N GLU A 539 -17.30 -112.97 -83.44
CA GLU A 539 -16.02 -113.65 -83.70
C GLU A 539 -16.02 -115.08 -83.14
N GLY A 540 -16.63 -115.33 -81.98
CA GLY A 540 -16.78 -116.67 -81.39
C GLY A 540 -17.77 -117.59 -82.11
N ARG A 541 -18.49 -117.08 -83.12
CA ARG A 541 -19.41 -117.85 -83.98
C ARG A 541 -18.80 -118.19 -85.35
N SER A 542 -17.49 -117.93 -85.53
CA SER A 542 -16.71 -118.19 -86.76
C SER A 542 -16.02 -119.55 -86.73
#